data_AF-A0A7D5PB99-F1
#
_entry.id   AF-A0A7D5PB99-F1
#
_cell.length_a   1.000
_cell.length_b   1.000
_cell.length_c   1.000
_cell.angle_alpha   90.00
_cell.angle_beta   90.00
_cell.angle_gamma   90.00
#
_symmetry.space_group_name_H-M   'P 1'
#
loop_
_entity.id
_entity.type
_entity.pdbx_description
1 polymer ?
#
loop_
_entity_poly.entity_id
_entity_poly.type
_entity_poly.pdbx_seq_one_letter_code
_entity_poly.pdbx_strand_id
1 'polypeptide(L)'
;MITDARALRPEFVPGDLHHREGQIDHLSSVLAPIQFDHAENITIFGPNGAGKTTIAKYVLSQLERESLGIRWGYVDCMADNTTATALHTLVRDRNLSDHLRRREPRTG
;
A
#
# COMPACT_ATOMS: atom_id res chain seq x y z
N MET A 1 -30.23 4.07 11.75
CA MET A 1 -30.38 3.62 10.35
C MET A 1 -29.00 3.69 9.70
N ILE A 2 -28.54 2.62 9.06
CA ILE A 2 -27.24 2.59 8.35
C ILE A 2 -27.48 3.04 6.90
N THR A 3 -26.75 4.04 6.42
CA THR A 3 -26.91 4.64 5.08
C THR A 3 -25.96 4.03 4.04
N ASP A 4 -24.81 3.50 4.46
CA ASP A 4 -23.87 2.79 3.59
C ASP A 4 -23.25 1.60 4.35
N ALA A 5 -23.60 0.38 3.95
CA ALA A 5 -23.09 -0.84 4.57
C ALA A 5 -21.60 -1.10 4.24
N ARG A 6 -21.05 -0.48 3.19
CA ARG A 6 -19.64 -0.65 2.81
C ARG A 6 -18.69 -0.08 3.86
N ALA A 7 -19.12 0.97 4.58
CA ALA A 7 -18.35 1.59 5.66
C ALA A 7 -18.04 0.62 6.83
N LEU A 8 -18.77 -0.49 6.93
CA LEU A 8 -18.59 -1.51 7.96
C LEU A 8 -17.73 -2.69 7.51
N ARG A 9 -17.29 -2.71 6.25
CA ARG A 9 -16.44 -3.80 5.72
C ARG A 9 -15.01 -3.66 6.24
N PRO A 10 -14.32 -4.76 6.59
CA PRO A 10 -12.93 -4.71 7.05
C PRO A 10 -11.97 -4.07 6.03
N GLU A 11 -12.28 -4.18 4.74
CA GLU A 11 -11.47 -3.66 3.66
C GLU A 11 -11.68 -2.16 3.42
N PHE A 12 -12.71 -1.57 4.04
CA PHE A 12 -13.02 -0.17 3.87
C PHE A 12 -11.94 0.72 4.49
N VAL A 13 -11.38 1.60 3.67
CA VAL A 13 -10.46 2.65 4.12
C VAL A 13 -11.25 3.97 4.10
N PRO A 14 -11.44 4.62 5.25
CA PRO A 14 -12.12 5.91 5.32
C PRO A 14 -11.43 7.00 4.50
N GLY A 15 -12.21 7.99 4.07
CA GLY A 15 -11.70 9.18 3.36
C GLY A 15 -10.87 10.11 4.26
N ASP A 16 -11.10 10.05 5.58
CA ASP A 16 -10.37 10.81 6.60
C ASP A 16 -10.11 9.91 7.83
N LEU A 17 -8.95 10.10 8.48
CA LEU A 17 -8.56 9.39 9.70
C LEU A 17 -8.29 10.39 10.84
N HIS A 18 -9.20 10.46 11.80
CA HIS A 18 -9.07 11.35 12.96
C HIS A 18 -8.13 10.76 14.03
N HIS A 19 -7.43 11.64 14.76
CA HIS A 19 -6.54 11.30 15.88
C HIS A 19 -5.34 10.44 15.48
N ARG A 20 -4.92 10.58 14.21
CA ARG A 20 -3.82 9.81 13.59
C ARG A 20 -2.83 10.71 12.86
N GLU A 21 -2.93 12.02 13.05
CA GLU A 21 -2.20 13.06 12.32
C GLU A 21 -0.69 12.82 12.43
N GLY A 22 -0.16 12.66 13.64
CA GLY A 22 1.27 12.41 13.82
C GLY A 22 1.78 11.09 13.21
N GLN A 23 0.92 10.07 13.10
CA GLN A 23 1.29 8.80 12.44
C GLN A 23 1.26 8.93 10.91
N ILE A 24 0.30 9.71 10.39
CA ILE A 24 0.21 10.06 8.97
C ILE A 24 1.44 10.88 8.58
N ASP A 25 1.74 11.94 9.33
CA ASP A 25 2.89 12.81 9.06
C ASP A 25 4.20 12.03 9.08
N HIS A 26 4.37 11.12 10.05
CA HIS A 26 5.55 10.29 10.13
C HIS A 26 5.69 9.38 8.90
N LEU A 27 4.65 8.62 8.56
CA LEU A 27 4.68 7.74 7.39
C LEU A 27 4.93 8.53 6.09
N SER A 28 4.27 9.67 5.91
CA SER A 28 4.46 10.54 4.75
C SER A 28 5.90 11.04 4.65
N SER A 29 6.52 11.45 5.76
CA SER A 29 7.91 11.92 5.77
C SER A 29 8.92 10.83 5.38
N VAL A 30 8.71 9.60 5.83
CA VAL A 30 9.58 8.45 5.50
C VAL A 30 9.37 8.00 4.05
N LEU A 31 8.15 8.15 3.50
CA LEU A 31 7.84 7.77 2.11
C LEU A 31 8.13 8.88 1.09
N ALA A 32 8.31 10.13 1.53
CA ALA A 32 8.60 11.27 0.65
C ALA A 32 9.78 11.04 -0.33
N PRO A 33 10.88 10.36 0.04
CA PRO A 33 11.99 10.11 -0.87
C PRO A 33 11.64 9.27 -2.12
N ILE A 34 10.50 8.57 -2.14
CA ILE A 34 10.07 7.72 -3.28
C ILE A 34 9.98 8.54 -4.58
N GLN A 35 9.68 9.83 -4.48
CA GLN A 35 9.63 10.75 -5.63
C GLN A 35 11.00 10.93 -6.32
N PHE A 36 12.10 10.61 -5.64
CA PHE A 36 13.47 10.71 -6.13
C PHE A 36 14.11 9.33 -6.39
N ASP A 37 13.30 8.30 -6.63
CA ASP A 37 13.76 6.90 -6.82
C ASP A 37 14.52 6.33 -5.60
N HIS A 38 14.24 6.87 -4.41
CA HIS A 38 14.77 6.40 -3.14
C HIS A 38 13.63 5.89 -2.26
N ALA A 39 13.70 4.63 -1.82
CA ALA A 39 12.67 4.06 -0.95
C ALA A 39 13.28 3.60 0.38
N GLU A 40 12.63 3.95 1.49
CA GLU A 40 12.89 3.37 2.80
C GLU A 40 11.86 2.30 3.14
N ASN A 41 12.32 1.24 3.82
CA ASN A 41 11.43 0.19 4.31
C ASN A 41 10.82 0.60 5.64
N ILE A 42 9.50 0.46 5.76
CA ILE A 42 8.76 0.78 6.98
C ILE A 42 8.16 -0.49 7.56
N THR A 43 8.26 -0.65 8.89
CA THR A 43 7.53 -1.69 9.62
C THR A 43 6.63 -1.04 10.67
N ILE A 44 5.34 -1.37 10.65
CA ILE A 44 4.33 -0.81 11.57
C ILE A 44 3.94 -1.87 12.59
N PHE A 45 4.20 -1.60 13.88
CA PHE A 45 3.87 -2.50 14.98
C PHE A 45 2.69 -2.01 15.82
N GLY A 46 2.04 -2.92 16.54
CA GLY A 46 0.95 -2.61 17.47
C GLY A 46 -0.11 -3.71 17.55
N PRO A 47 -1.08 -3.60 18.48
CA PRO A 47 -2.09 -4.63 18.70
C PRO A 47 -3.07 -4.77 17.52
N ASN A 48 -3.80 -5.90 17.48
CA ASN A 48 -4.87 -6.13 16.50
C ASN A 48 -5.96 -5.07 16.64
N GLY A 49 -6.53 -4.62 15.52
CA GLY A 49 -7.54 -3.55 15.51
C GLY A 49 -7.01 -2.13 15.72
N ALA A 50 -5.71 -1.91 15.93
CA ALA A 50 -5.14 -0.57 16.15
C ALA A 50 -5.12 0.34 14.91
N GLY A 51 -5.61 -0.12 13.75
CA GLY A 51 -5.68 0.67 12.51
C GLY A 51 -4.42 0.61 11.63
N LYS A 52 -3.46 -0.29 11.91
CA LYS A 52 -2.18 -0.40 11.17
C LYS A 52 -2.37 -0.58 9.66
N THR A 53 -3.23 -1.51 9.25
CA THR A 53 -3.53 -1.76 7.83
C THR A 53 -4.24 -0.56 7.21
N THR A 54 -5.19 0.03 7.93
CA THR A 54 -5.98 1.18 7.47
C THR A 54 -5.10 2.40 7.23
N ILE A 55 -4.21 2.74 8.16
CA ILE A 55 -3.33 3.91 8.02
C ILE A 55 -2.31 3.73 6.90
N ALA A 56 -1.73 2.53 6.74
CA ALA A 56 -0.82 2.24 5.64
C ALA A 56 -1.50 2.41 4.28
N LYS A 57 -2.69 1.81 4.10
CA LYS A 57 -3.48 1.96 2.87
C LYS A 57 -3.89 3.41 2.62
N TYR A 58 -4.27 4.13 3.68
CA TYR A 58 -4.65 5.54 3.59
C TYR A 58 -3.50 6.40 3.06
N VAL A 59 -2.32 6.35 3.70
CA VAL A 59 -1.15 7.15 3.31
C VAL A 59 -0.68 6.80 1.89
N LEU A 60 -0.59 5.51 1.56
CA LEU A 60 -0.22 5.06 0.21
C LEU A 60 -1.22 5.53 -0.86
N SER A 61 -2.52 5.55 -0.53
CA SER A 61 -3.55 6.05 -1.44
C SER A 61 -3.47 7.57 -1.63
N GLN A 62 -3.08 8.34 -0.61
CA GLN A 62 -2.81 9.77 -0.77
C GLN A 62 -1.58 10.00 -1.64
N LEU A 63 -0.50 9.26 -1.38
CA LEU A 63 0.75 9.37 -2.14
C LEU A 63 0.54 9.08 -3.64
N GLU A 64 -0.23 8.05 -3.98
CA GLU A 64 -0.62 7.72 -5.37
C GLU A 64 -1.48 8.82 -6.02
N ARG A 65 -2.30 9.54 -5.25
CA ARG A 65 -3.09 10.67 -5.76
C ARG A 65 -2.27 11.93 -5.99
N GLU A 66 -1.31 12.19 -5.11
CA GLU A 66 -0.53 13.44 -5.10
C GLU A 66 0.70 13.38 -6.02
N SER A 67 1.21 12.19 -6.33
CA SER A 67 2.44 12.01 -7.11
C SER A 67 2.19 11.26 -8.42
N LEU A 68 2.57 11.88 -9.54
CA LEU A 68 2.50 11.23 -10.85
C LEU A 68 3.50 10.07 -10.93
N GLY A 69 3.03 8.88 -11.30
CA GLY A 69 3.88 7.71 -11.56
C GLY A 69 4.11 6.79 -10.36
N ILE A 70 3.58 7.10 -9.18
CA ILE A 70 3.59 6.17 -8.04
C ILE A 70 2.40 5.23 -8.16
N ARG A 71 2.65 3.93 -7.97
CA ARG A 71 1.64 2.88 -7.81
C ARG A 71 2.00 2.07 -6.57
N TRP A 72 1.03 1.69 -5.77
CA TRP A 72 1.24 0.81 -4.62
C TRP A 72 0.46 -0.49 -4.80
N GLY A 73 0.75 -1.51 -4.00
CA GLY A 73 0.02 -2.78 -4.00
C GLY A 73 -0.16 -3.29 -2.58
N TYR A 74 -1.13 -4.17 -2.36
CA TYR A 74 -1.42 -4.75 -1.05
C TYR A 74 -1.50 -6.26 -1.15
N VAL A 75 -0.85 -6.93 -0.20
CA VAL A 75 -0.99 -8.38 0.03
C VAL A 75 -1.31 -8.58 1.50
N ASP A 76 -2.33 -9.37 1.77
CA ASP A 76 -2.57 -9.92 3.10
C ASP A 76 -1.82 -11.24 3.24
N CYS A 77 -0.63 -11.22 3.83
CA CYS A 77 0.19 -12.42 4.02
C CYS A 77 -0.45 -13.45 4.98
N MET A 78 -1.50 -13.08 5.73
CA MET A 78 -2.27 -14.06 6.51
C MET A 78 -3.17 -14.93 5.62
N ALA A 79 -3.69 -14.36 4.53
CA ALA A 79 -4.47 -15.07 3.52
C ALA A 79 -3.55 -15.71 2.45
N ASP A 80 -2.58 -14.95 1.94
CA ASP A 80 -1.60 -15.35 0.93
C ASP A 80 -0.26 -15.70 1.58
N ASN A 81 -0.20 -16.86 2.22
CA ASN A 81 0.91 -17.25 3.10
C ASN A 81 2.15 -17.83 2.39
N THR A 82 2.24 -17.72 1.07
CA THR A 82 3.42 -18.15 0.30
C THR A 82 4.00 -17.00 -0.49
N THR A 83 5.32 -16.99 -0.66
CA THR A 83 6.02 -15.98 -1.49
C THR A 83 5.47 -15.94 -2.91
N ALA A 84 5.15 -17.11 -3.49
CA ALA A 84 4.62 -17.20 -4.84
C ALA A 84 3.24 -16.54 -4.95
N THR A 85 2.34 -16.81 -4.00
CA THR A 85 1.01 -16.18 -3.98
C THR A 85 1.10 -14.68 -3.75
N ALA A 86 1.93 -14.23 -2.80
CA ALA A 86 2.12 -12.81 -2.53
C ALA A 86 2.63 -12.04 -3.77
N LEU A 87 3.63 -12.58 -4.45
CA LEU A 87 4.15 -11.99 -5.68
C LEU A 87 3.10 -11.99 -6.79
N HIS A 88 2.39 -13.09 -6.98
CA HIS A 88 1.34 -13.20 -7.97
C HIS A 88 0.19 -12.20 -7.72
N THR A 89 -0.23 -12.03 -6.47
CA THR A 89 -1.23 -11.04 -6.06
C THR A 89 -0.79 -9.61 -6.42
N LEU A 90 0.44 -9.21 -6.08
CA LEU A 90 0.97 -7.88 -6.42
C LEU A 90 1.00 -7.63 -7.93
N VAL A 91 1.45 -8.62 -8.71
CA VAL A 91 1.58 -8.49 -10.16
C VAL A 91 0.20 -8.37 -10.82
N ARG A 92 -0.76 -9.19 -10.38
CA ARG A 92 -2.12 -9.21 -10.93
C ARG A 92 -2.91 -7.95 -10.58
N ASP A 93 -2.86 -7.52 -9.32
CA ASP A 93 -3.71 -6.44 -8.80
C ASP A 93 -3.42 -5.08 -9.48
N ARG A 94 -2.19 -4.86 -9.93
CA ARG A 94 -1.76 -3.58 -10.50
C ARG A 94 -1.47 -3.60 -12.00
N ASN A 95 -1.92 -4.63 -12.71
CA ASN A 95 -1.62 -4.87 -14.13
C ASN A 95 -0.11 -4.69 -14.43
N LEU A 96 0.74 -5.01 -13.46
CA LEU A 96 2.19 -4.90 -13.61
C LEU A 96 2.72 -5.98 -14.56
N SER A 97 1.92 -7.01 -14.86
CA SER A 97 2.17 -8.04 -15.87
C SER A 97 2.65 -7.46 -17.20
N ASP A 98 2.06 -6.37 -17.67
CA ASP A 98 2.40 -5.76 -18.96
C ASP A 98 3.79 -5.09 -18.97
N HIS A 99 4.32 -4.76 -17.78
CA HIS A 99 5.61 -4.12 -17.61
C HIS A 99 6.73 -5.07 -17.18
N LEU A 100 6.42 -6.32 -16.82
CA LEU A 100 7.40 -7.37 -16.52
C LEU A 100 8.06 -7.93 -17.79
N ARG A 101 8.37 -7.07 -18.77
CA ARG A 101 9.19 -7.45 -19.92
C ARG A 101 10.47 -8.09 -19.39
N ARG A 102 10.68 -9.35 -19.76
CA ARG A 102 11.91 -10.10 -19.52
C ARG A 102 13.06 -9.18 -19.91
N ARG A 103 13.88 -8.75 -18.95
CA ARG A 103 15.10 -7.99 -19.23
C ARG A 103 15.89 -8.85 -20.22
N GLU A 104 16.03 -8.39 -21.47
CA GLU A 104 16.86 -9.12 -22.41
C GLU A 104 18.27 -9.22 -21.82
N PRO A 105 18.92 -10.39 -21.90
CA PRO A 105 20.27 -10.53 -21.39
C PRO A 105 21.12 -9.45 -22.05
N ARG A 106 21.88 -8.71 -21.24
CA ARG A 106 22.87 -7.76 -21.75
C ARG A 106 23.92 -8.58 -22.50
N THR A 107 23.74 -8.74 -23.80
CA THR A 107 24.76 -9.26 -24.71
C THR A 107 25.87 -8.21 -24.75
N GLY A 108 27.01 -8.56 -24.15
CA GLY A 108 28.27 -7.87 -24.39
C GLY A 108 28.92 -8.36 -25.67
#